data_AF-A0A409X371-F1
#
_entry.id   AF-A0A409X371-F1
#
_cell.length_a   1.000
_cell.length_b   1.000
_cell.length_c   1.000
_cell.angle_alpha   90.00
_cell.angle_beta   90.00
_cell.angle_gamma   90.00
#
_symmetry.space_group_name_H-M   'P 1'
#
loop_
_entity.id
_entity.type
_entity.pdbx_description
1 polymer ?
#
loop_
_entity_poly.entity_id
_entity_poly.type
_entity_poly.pdbx_seq_one_letter_code
_entity_poly.pdbx_strand_id
1 'polypeptide(L)'
;DGNFLGTFDNPVQSTERGELDADHPFNPFQDRLAFDWAYYHYVRLQSSKSEILEGLDIWRATVVKHTCADLTGDEVPWRNADVLYEIIDTIQAGNAPWKCYQFSYSGPKPPTPPRWMEQTYEFNARDVLHVLEQQLATSDFRDQTTYVPYQEYCSSGNRVYSNLMSGDWAFGQADNISRKRELRGAMSAPIVAGSDEKTVSVATGHQEYHPLYVSPGIITNTARRGHGNAILPAAFLPIPKVIRCADGDFRLAVFGLKPYIADYSVQVWLTGIVSDRCPKCDAMPDNLDGPGSHRRSHEKSDFLIQNFDPGISWDEFGIRDDVVIASFMEACYVARRNAISSAALHQFQVLVEKFHALRNIFIETGVRSSISLPRQPALHHYIASIKLFGSPNGLCLSITESKHIKAVKEPWRTSSRYHALSQMLQTLSRMEMATLRRKLKSRGLLEGSASSFFTRMKMVEVDKAADPDFGSGDRTDDEKEDELEPVSGTM
;
A
#
# COMPACT_ATOMS: atom_id res chain seq x y z
N ASP A 1 -27.26 -4.69 -2.79
CA ASP A 1 -26.74 -3.35 -3.10
C ASP A 1 -25.94 -2.75 -1.93
N GLY A 2 -26.00 -3.31 -0.70
CA GLY A 2 -25.25 -2.79 0.44
C GLY A 2 -25.91 -1.58 1.12
N ASN A 3 -27.14 -1.23 0.71
CA ASN A 3 -27.87 -0.05 1.20
C ASN A 3 -28.76 -0.33 2.43
N PHE A 4 -28.58 -1.47 3.10
CA PHE A 4 -29.52 -1.90 4.15
C PHE A 4 -28.81 -2.09 5.49
N LEU A 5 -28.79 -1.04 6.30
CA LEU A 5 -29.01 -1.22 7.74
C LEU A 5 -30.53 -1.29 7.93
N GLY A 6 -31.03 -2.35 8.56
CA GLY A 6 -32.45 -2.45 8.88
C GLY A 6 -32.88 -1.37 9.88
N THR A 7 -34.18 -1.07 9.94
CA THR A 7 -34.79 -0.09 10.87
C THR A 7 -34.62 -0.42 12.37
N PHE A 8 -33.88 -1.48 12.72
CA PHE A 8 -33.72 -1.97 14.09
C PHE A 8 -32.33 -1.80 14.69
N ASP A 9 -31.38 -1.22 13.95
CA ASP A 9 -30.11 -0.84 14.53
C ASP A 9 -29.98 0.67 14.44
N ASN A 10 -30.15 1.35 15.58
CA ASN A 10 -29.47 2.63 15.73
C ASN A 10 -28.01 2.34 15.38
N PRO A 11 -27.40 2.98 14.35
CA PRO A 11 -25.96 2.88 14.21
C PRO A 11 -25.41 3.27 15.59
N VAL A 12 -24.57 2.41 16.18
CA VAL A 12 -23.72 2.86 17.27
C VAL A 12 -23.11 4.13 16.74
N GLN A 13 -23.52 5.29 17.29
CA GLN A 13 -23.01 6.57 16.85
C GLN A 13 -21.50 6.39 16.88
N SER A 14 -20.87 6.33 15.72
CA SER A 14 -19.44 6.52 15.62
C SER A 14 -19.27 7.88 16.25
N THR A 15 -18.80 7.90 17.50
CA THR A 15 -18.51 9.13 18.23
C THR A 15 -17.91 10.10 17.25
N GLU A 16 -18.44 11.33 17.16
CA GLU A 16 -18.12 12.42 16.23
C GLU A 16 -16.60 12.66 16.05
N ARG A 17 -15.87 11.72 15.47
CA ARG A 17 -14.41 11.66 15.55
C ARG A 17 -13.85 11.75 14.16
N GLY A 18 -13.69 13.00 13.72
CA GLY A 18 -12.91 13.35 12.55
C GLY A 18 -13.64 14.13 11.46
N GLU A 19 -14.85 14.63 11.70
CA GLU A 19 -15.46 15.63 10.82
C GLU A 19 -14.69 16.96 10.93
N LEU A 20 -14.56 17.69 9.81
CA LEU A 20 -13.99 19.03 9.87
C LEU A 20 -14.99 19.90 10.64
N ASP A 21 -14.47 20.63 11.62
CA ASP A 21 -15.19 21.67 12.35
C ASP A 21 -15.88 22.60 11.32
N ALA A 22 -17.20 22.77 11.46
CA ALA A 22 -17.98 23.58 10.53
C ALA A 22 -17.63 25.07 10.65
N ASP A 23 -17.30 25.52 11.86
CA ASP A 23 -16.95 26.91 12.16
C ASP A 23 -15.48 27.18 11.84
N HIS A 24 -14.61 26.18 12.04
CA HIS A 24 -13.18 26.27 11.71
C HIS A 24 -12.68 25.11 10.84
N PRO A 25 -13.02 25.07 9.54
CA PRO A 25 -12.74 23.91 8.69
C PRO A 25 -11.26 23.66 8.43
N PHE A 26 -10.39 24.66 8.60
CA PHE A 26 -8.95 24.55 8.42
C PHE A 26 -8.19 24.15 9.69
N ASN A 27 -8.87 24.00 10.84
CA ASN A 27 -8.26 23.59 12.10
C ASN A 27 -7.34 22.37 11.91
N PRO A 28 -6.08 22.40 12.41
CA PRO A 28 -5.47 23.36 13.33
C PRO A 28 -4.79 24.58 12.68
N PHE A 29 -4.97 24.78 11.39
CA PHE A 29 -4.48 25.99 10.70
C PHE A 29 -5.50 27.10 10.83
N GLN A 30 -5.03 28.33 11.10
CA GLN A 30 -5.86 29.53 11.22
C GLN A 30 -6.76 29.77 10.00
N ASP A 31 -6.26 29.50 8.78
CA ASP A 31 -7.01 29.70 7.56
C ASP A 31 -6.48 28.84 6.39
N ARG A 32 -7.07 29.05 5.21
CA ARG A 32 -6.65 28.41 3.96
C ARG A 32 -5.22 28.75 3.57
N LEU A 33 -4.79 30.00 3.78
CA LEU A 33 -3.46 30.45 3.34
C LEU A 33 -2.37 29.76 4.14
N ALA A 34 -2.53 29.71 5.47
CA ALA A 34 -1.68 28.95 6.37
C ALA A 34 -1.63 27.48 5.95
N PHE A 35 -2.79 26.84 5.73
CA PHE A 35 -2.83 25.45 5.28
C PHE A 35 -2.09 25.23 3.95
N ASP A 36 -2.37 26.03 2.92
CA ASP A 36 -1.76 25.89 1.59
C ASP A 36 -0.23 26.13 1.65
N TRP A 37 0.22 27.10 2.45
CA TRP A 37 1.64 27.39 2.66
C TRP A 37 2.36 26.24 3.37
N ALA A 38 1.80 25.76 4.48
CA ALA A 38 2.33 24.62 5.24
C ALA A 38 2.39 23.36 4.36
N TYR A 39 1.32 23.08 3.61
CA TYR A 39 1.28 21.95 2.69
C TYR A 39 2.32 22.09 1.57
N TYR A 40 2.51 23.28 1.03
CA TYR A 40 3.49 23.52 -0.02
C TYR A 40 4.92 23.28 0.45
N HIS A 41 5.34 23.93 1.55
CA HIS A 41 6.69 23.78 2.06
C HIS A 41 6.94 22.38 2.64
N TYR A 42 6.02 21.88 3.46
CA TYR A 42 6.24 20.64 4.20
C TYR A 42 6.02 19.39 3.34
N VAL A 43 4.93 19.35 2.55
CA VAL A 43 4.55 18.14 1.79
C VAL A 43 5.06 18.19 0.36
N ARG A 44 4.94 19.32 -0.34
CA ARG A 44 5.31 19.40 -1.76
C ARG A 44 6.80 19.63 -1.98
N LEU A 45 7.40 20.58 -1.27
CA LEU A 45 8.81 20.93 -1.43
C LEU A 45 9.73 20.11 -0.51
N GLN A 46 9.20 19.60 0.61
CA GLN A 46 10.02 18.99 1.68
C GLN A 46 11.15 19.92 2.12
N SER A 47 10.83 21.22 2.24
CA SER A 47 11.77 22.27 2.60
C SER A 47 12.46 21.97 3.93
N SER A 48 13.76 22.24 3.97
CA SER A 48 14.56 22.27 5.20
C SER A 48 14.02 23.30 6.19
N LYS A 49 14.41 23.16 7.46
CA LYS A 49 14.06 24.13 8.52
C LYS A 49 14.47 25.57 8.15
N SER A 50 15.64 25.73 7.52
CA SER A 50 16.13 27.03 7.04
C SER A 50 15.29 27.61 5.90
N GLU A 51 14.90 26.80 4.92
CA GLU A 51 14.05 27.26 3.80
C GLU A 51 12.62 27.62 4.27
N ILE A 52 12.09 26.89 5.26
CA ILE A 52 10.82 27.25 5.92
C ILE A 52 10.95 28.61 6.61
N LEU A 53 12.05 28.85 7.33
CA LEU A 53 12.28 30.14 8.00
C LEU A 53 12.40 31.29 6.99
N GLU A 54 13.10 31.08 5.87
CA GLU A 54 13.20 32.07 4.80
C GLU A 54 11.84 32.41 4.19
N GLY A 55 11.01 31.40 3.89
CA GLY A 55 9.67 31.63 3.38
C GLY A 55 8.75 32.36 4.36
N LEU A 56 8.87 32.09 5.67
CA LEU A 56 8.14 32.82 6.72
C LEU A 56 8.59 34.28 6.83
N ASP A 57 9.89 34.55 6.65
CA ASP A 57 10.44 35.90 6.65
C ASP A 57 9.90 36.73 5.48
N ILE A 58 9.82 36.14 4.28
CA ILE A 58 9.25 36.79 3.09
C ILE A 58 7.75 37.10 3.29
N TRP A 59 6.99 36.16 3.85
CA TRP A 59 5.58 36.39 4.19
C TRP A 59 5.47 37.55 5.18
N ARG A 60 6.27 37.53 6.26
CA ARG A 60 6.28 38.60 7.25
C ARG A 60 6.66 39.95 6.66
N ALA A 61 7.66 40.03 5.80
CA ALA A 61 8.05 41.25 5.12
C ALA A 61 6.91 41.82 4.26
N THR A 62 6.12 40.96 3.62
CA THR A 62 4.94 41.36 2.84
C THR A 62 3.86 41.97 3.74
N VAL A 63 3.61 41.36 4.90
CA VAL A 63 2.68 41.89 5.89
C VAL A 63 3.14 43.27 6.36
N VAL A 64 4.38 43.39 6.87
CA VAL A 64 4.96 44.66 7.35
C VAL A 64 4.90 45.76 6.28
N LYS A 65 5.10 45.42 5.01
CA LYS A 65 5.04 46.38 3.90
C LYS A 65 3.63 46.94 3.68
N HIS A 66 2.59 46.19 4.01
CA HIS A 66 1.21 46.48 3.63
C HIS A 66 0.27 46.78 4.81
N THR A 67 0.68 46.59 6.07
CA THR A 67 -0.03 47.07 7.27
C THR A 67 0.54 48.39 7.81
N CYS A 68 -0.34 49.34 8.17
CA CYS A 68 0.03 50.72 8.54
C CYS A 68 0.08 51.01 10.06
N ALA A 69 -0.27 50.07 10.94
CA ALA A 69 -0.19 50.25 12.40
C ALA A 69 -0.12 48.89 13.14
N ASP A 70 0.65 48.86 14.23
CA ASP A 70 0.78 47.82 15.27
C ASP A 70 0.51 46.37 14.87
N LEU A 71 1.58 45.66 14.48
CA LEU A 71 1.60 44.21 14.34
C LEU A 71 1.18 43.57 15.67
N THR A 72 -0.05 43.07 15.77
CA THR A 72 -0.51 42.32 16.94
C THR A 72 0.12 40.92 17.02
N GLY A 73 0.83 40.50 15.96
CA GLY A 73 1.54 39.22 15.88
C GLY A 73 0.73 38.08 15.24
N ASP A 74 -0.56 38.29 14.97
CA ASP A 74 -1.49 37.25 14.49
C ASP A 74 -1.65 37.18 12.96
N GLU A 75 -0.95 38.05 12.22
CA GLU A 75 -1.04 38.17 10.75
C GLU A 75 -0.13 37.17 10.01
N VAL A 76 0.90 36.65 10.69
CA VAL A 76 1.76 35.57 10.20
C VAL A 76 1.61 34.37 11.14
N PRO A 77 1.16 33.20 10.67
CA PRO A 77 0.68 32.14 11.55
C PRO A 77 1.74 31.54 12.49
N TRP A 78 3.03 31.61 12.14
CA TRP A 78 4.11 31.01 12.92
C TRP A 78 5.32 31.91 13.07
N ARG A 79 5.83 32.00 14.30
CA ARG A 79 7.08 32.70 14.61
C ARG A 79 8.32 31.98 14.07
N ASN A 80 8.29 30.65 14.01
CA ASN A 80 9.38 29.79 13.54
C ASN A 80 8.85 28.44 13.04
N ALA A 81 9.74 27.63 12.46
CA ALA A 81 9.41 26.31 11.94
C ALA A 81 8.98 25.30 13.03
N ASP A 82 9.42 25.44 14.27
CA ASP A 82 9.06 24.50 15.36
C ASP A 82 7.57 24.64 15.71
N VAL A 83 7.03 25.86 15.77
CA VAL A 83 5.60 26.08 15.99
C VAL A 83 4.77 25.51 14.82
N LEU A 84 5.25 25.65 13.57
CA LEU A 84 4.61 24.99 12.43
C LEU A 84 4.59 23.47 12.62
N TYR A 85 5.71 22.86 13.04
CA TYR A 85 5.77 21.42 13.28
C TYR A 85 4.83 20.99 14.41
N GLU A 86 4.73 21.76 15.49
CA GLU A 86 3.77 21.51 16.59
C GLU A 86 2.33 21.51 16.07
N ILE A 87 1.93 22.50 15.25
CA ILE A 87 0.60 22.53 14.64
C ILE A 87 0.37 21.31 13.73
N ILE A 88 1.34 20.97 12.87
CA ILE A 88 1.24 19.77 12.02
C ILE A 88 1.11 18.50 12.88
N ASP A 89 1.77 18.46 14.03
CA ASP A 89 1.70 17.34 14.98
C ASP A 89 0.34 17.27 15.69
N THR A 90 -0.38 18.39 15.89
CA THR A 90 -1.76 18.36 16.42
C THR A 90 -2.79 17.74 15.45
N ILE A 91 -2.59 17.84 14.13
CA ILE A 91 -3.44 17.16 13.11
C ILE A 91 -3.53 15.65 13.38
N GLN A 92 -2.46 15.10 13.96
CA GLN A 92 -2.24 13.66 14.12
C GLN A 92 -2.98 13.09 15.34
N ALA A 93 -3.39 13.93 16.29
CA ALA A 93 -4.09 13.49 17.51
C ALA A 93 -5.48 12.90 17.21
N GLY A 94 -6.07 13.17 16.04
CA GLY A 94 -7.38 12.64 15.62
C GLY A 94 -7.36 11.46 14.64
N ASN A 95 -6.18 11.03 14.13
CA ASN A 95 -6.09 10.19 12.92
C ASN A 95 -5.34 8.84 13.07
N ALA A 96 -5.33 8.24 14.27
CA ALA A 96 -4.54 7.07 14.70
C ALA A 96 -3.05 7.35 14.96
N PRO A 97 -2.71 7.96 16.11
CA PRO A 97 -1.34 8.25 16.48
C PRO A 97 -0.51 6.97 16.67
N TRP A 98 0.79 7.04 16.37
CA TRP A 98 1.72 5.96 16.74
C TRP A 98 1.89 5.89 18.25
N LYS A 99 1.82 4.68 18.78
CA LYS A 99 2.12 4.36 20.17
C LYS A 99 3.38 3.49 20.20
N CYS A 100 4.33 3.85 21.07
CA CYS A 100 5.51 3.04 21.33
C CYS A 100 5.25 2.18 22.57
N TYR A 101 5.35 0.86 22.40
CA TYR A 101 5.30 -0.12 23.47
C TYR A 101 6.70 -0.66 23.68
N GLN A 102 7.16 -0.65 24.92
CA GLN A 102 8.43 -1.25 25.30
C GLN A 102 8.16 -2.58 26.00
N PHE A 103 8.87 -3.62 25.59
CA PHE A 103 8.77 -4.93 26.21
C PHE A 103 10.14 -5.61 26.23
N SER A 104 10.36 -6.43 27.24
CA SER A 104 11.59 -7.20 27.42
C SER A 104 11.21 -8.62 27.86
N TYR A 105 12.15 -9.56 27.70
CA TYR A 105 11.92 -10.93 28.11
C TYR A 105 11.79 -11.04 29.63
N SER A 106 10.68 -11.59 30.10
CA SER A 106 10.36 -11.76 31.52
C SER A 106 10.46 -13.22 32.02
N GLY A 107 10.85 -14.15 31.16
CA GLY A 107 10.95 -15.57 31.50
C GLY A 107 12.26 -15.98 32.20
N PRO A 108 12.41 -17.28 32.54
CA PRO A 108 13.62 -17.82 33.15
C PRO A 108 14.85 -17.63 32.26
N LYS A 109 15.92 -17.08 32.82
CA LYS A 109 17.18 -16.82 32.10
C LYS A 109 18.19 -17.94 32.38
N PRO A 110 18.92 -18.43 31.36
CA PRO A 110 20.05 -19.34 31.60
C PRO A 110 21.18 -18.59 32.34
N PRO A 111 22.17 -19.29 32.92
CA PRO A 111 23.27 -18.66 33.67
C PRO A 111 24.02 -17.58 32.87
N THR A 112 24.10 -17.76 31.56
CA THR A 112 24.65 -16.77 30.62
C THR A 112 23.52 -16.36 29.65
N PRO A 113 22.67 -15.39 30.02
CA PRO A 113 21.54 -14.99 29.20
C PRO A 113 22.00 -14.41 27.86
N PRO A 114 21.43 -14.85 26.74
CA PRO A 114 21.70 -14.22 25.45
C PRO A 114 21.09 -12.81 25.42
N ARG A 115 21.73 -11.87 24.69
CA ARG A 115 21.39 -10.44 24.66
C ARG A 115 19.90 -10.12 24.45
N TRP A 116 19.19 -10.94 23.66
CA TRP A 116 17.77 -10.73 23.42
C TRP A 116 16.90 -10.89 24.68
N MET A 117 17.35 -11.68 25.67
CA MET A 117 16.67 -11.84 26.96
C MET A 117 16.89 -10.67 27.91
N GLU A 118 17.84 -9.78 27.59
CA GLU A 118 18.21 -8.62 28.42
C GLU A 118 17.83 -7.30 27.75
N GLN A 119 17.67 -7.32 26.43
CA GLN A 119 17.33 -6.15 25.65
C GLN A 119 15.85 -5.77 25.82
N THR A 120 15.60 -4.47 25.87
CA THR A 120 14.26 -3.90 25.70
C THR A 120 14.02 -3.64 24.21
N TYR A 121 12.88 -4.10 23.73
CA TYR A 121 12.43 -3.93 22.36
C TYR A 121 11.34 -2.87 22.30
N GLU A 122 11.41 -2.06 21.25
CA GLU A 122 10.36 -1.10 20.91
C GLU A 122 9.45 -1.69 19.84
N PHE A 123 8.17 -1.79 20.15
CA PHE A 123 7.10 -2.08 19.20
C PHE A 123 6.31 -0.81 18.98
N ASN A 124 6.35 -0.27 17.77
CA ASN A 124 5.63 0.95 17.43
C ASN A 124 4.40 0.58 16.60
N ALA A 125 3.21 0.95 17.05
CA ALA A 125 1.97 0.59 16.37
C ALA A 125 0.89 1.65 16.47
N ARG A 126 0.00 1.66 15.48
CA ARG A 126 -1.24 2.45 15.46
C ARG A 126 -2.43 1.55 15.75
N ASP A 127 -3.57 2.16 16.08
CA ASP A 127 -4.84 1.45 16.13
C ASP A 127 -5.22 0.98 14.71
N VAL A 128 -5.12 -0.33 14.47
CA VAL A 128 -5.41 -0.94 13.16
C VAL A 128 -6.88 -0.71 12.79
N LEU A 129 -7.80 -0.75 13.74
CA LEU A 129 -9.22 -0.54 13.47
C LEU A 129 -9.45 0.88 12.95
N HIS A 130 -8.89 1.88 13.62
CA HIS A 130 -9.00 3.28 13.21
C HIS A 130 -8.39 3.53 11.82
N VAL A 131 -7.22 2.93 11.53
CA VAL A 131 -6.60 3.01 10.19
C VAL A 131 -7.52 2.43 9.11
N LEU A 132 -8.17 1.30 9.40
CA LEU A 132 -9.10 0.66 8.47
C LEU A 132 -10.39 1.47 8.30
N GLU A 133 -10.97 1.99 9.38
CA GLU A 133 -12.15 2.86 9.35
C GLU A 133 -11.92 4.10 8.48
N GLN A 134 -10.76 4.75 8.61
CA GLN A 134 -10.37 5.85 7.73
C GLN A 134 -10.24 5.44 6.26
N GLN A 135 -9.70 4.24 5.99
CA GLN A 135 -9.60 3.70 4.63
C GLN A 135 -10.96 3.31 4.05
N LEU A 136 -11.93 2.96 4.89
CA LEU A 136 -13.31 2.66 4.49
C LEU A 136 -14.13 3.94 4.26
N ALA A 137 -13.88 4.99 5.05
CA ALA A 137 -14.60 6.26 4.93
C ALA A 137 -14.16 7.11 3.73
N THR A 138 -13.01 6.82 3.10
CA THR A 138 -12.51 7.62 1.98
C THR A 138 -13.25 7.33 0.68
N SER A 139 -13.59 8.38 -0.08
CA SER A 139 -14.19 8.24 -1.41
C SER A 139 -13.16 7.85 -2.49
N ASP A 140 -11.86 7.88 -2.19
CA ASP A 140 -10.78 7.60 -3.15
C ASP A 140 -10.90 6.20 -3.79
N PHE A 141 -11.56 5.26 -3.11
CA PHE A 141 -11.75 3.88 -3.57
C PHE A 141 -13.20 3.54 -3.86
N ARG A 142 -14.09 4.54 -4.04
CA ARG A 142 -15.53 4.32 -4.27
C ARG A 142 -15.79 3.31 -5.39
N ASP A 143 -15.13 3.51 -6.54
CA ASP A 143 -15.31 2.66 -7.74
C ASP A 143 -14.37 1.44 -7.73
N GLN A 144 -13.62 1.24 -6.65
CA GLN A 144 -12.60 0.20 -6.50
C GLN A 144 -12.79 -0.62 -5.23
N THR A 145 -14.03 -0.63 -4.71
CA THR A 145 -14.43 -1.35 -3.50
C THR A 145 -15.54 -2.34 -3.81
N THR A 146 -15.45 -3.54 -3.26
CA THR A 146 -16.43 -4.60 -3.43
C THR A 146 -17.09 -4.94 -2.09
N TYR A 147 -18.32 -4.46 -1.89
CA TYR A 147 -19.06 -4.60 -0.64
C TYR A 147 -19.68 -5.99 -0.41
N VAL A 148 -19.82 -6.79 -1.47
CA VAL A 148 -20.46 -8.11 -1.42
C VAL A 148 -19.55 -9.13 -2.08
N PRO A 149 -19.36 -10.33 -1.51
CA PRO A 149 -18.68 -11.41 -2.22
C PRO A 149 -19.36 -11.72 -3.54
N TYR A 150 -18.59 -12.01 -4.57
CA TYR A 150 -19.15 -12.22 -5.91
C TYR A 150 -18.49 -13.37 -6.64
N GLN A 151 -19.25 -13.93 -7.57
CA GLN A 151 -18.86 -15.08 -8.36
C GLN A 151 -18.64 -14.64 -9.81
N GLU A 152 -17.38 -14.58 -10.26
CA GLU A 152 -17.04 -14.24 -11.65
C GLU A 152 -16.88 -15.52 -12.49
N TYR A 153 -17.35 -15.46 -13.73
CA TYR A 153 -17.19 -16.51 -14.74
C TYR A 153 -16.77 -15.88 -16.06
N CYS A 154 -15.87 -16.54 -16.79
CA CYS A 154 -15.53 -16.09 -18.14
C CYS A 154 -16.57 -16.55 -19.17
N SER A 155 -16.44 -16.10 -20.41
CA SER A 155 -17.35 -16.46 -21.51
C SER A 155 -17.47 -17.95 -21.79
N SER A 156 -16.45 -18.75 -21.44
CA SER A 156 -16.49 -20.22 -21.53
C SER A 156 -17.13 -20.90 -20.31
N GLY A 157 -17.72 -20.15 -19.38
CA GLY A 157 -18.38 -20.67 -18.18
C GLY A 157 -17.41 -21.08 -17.06
N ASN A 158 -16.10 -20.89 -17.23
CA ASN A 158 -15.12 -21.23 -16.20
C ASN A 158 -15.11 -20.19 -15.08
N ARG A 159 -15.04 -20.67 -13.83
CA ARG A 159 -14.89 -19.84 -12.63
C ARG A 159 -13.66 -18.93 -12.73
N VAL A 160 -13.74 -17.69 -12.29
CA VAL A 160 -12.62 -16.74 -12.26
C VAL A 160 -12.38 -16.22 -10.83
N TYR A 161 -11.11 -16.19 -10.43
CA TYR A 161 -10.64 -15.67 -9.15
C TYR A 161 -9.82 -14.39 -9.40
N SER A 162 -10.33 -13.23 -8.96
CA SER A 162 -9.76 -11.91 -9.22
C SER A 162 -9.38 -11.21 -7.91
N ASN A 163 -10.35 -10.66 -7.18
CA ASN A 163 -10.15 -9.98 -5.89
C ASN A 163 -10.39 -10.92 -4.71
N LEU A 164 -10.05 -10.49 -3.48
CA LEU A 164 -10.32 -11.29 -2.28
C LEU A 164 -11.80 -11.66 -2.13
N MET A 165 -12.68 -10.71 -2.45
CA MET A 165 -14.13 -10.91 -2.42
C MET A 165 -14.66 -11.86 -3.51
N SER A 166 -13.81 -12.28 -4.47
CA SER A 166 -14.18 -13.34 -5.42
C SER A 166 -13.87 -14.75 -4.92
N GLY A 167 -13.14 -14.87 -3.80
CA GLY A 167 -12.67 -16.13 -3.24
C GLY A 167 -13.73 -16.83 -2.39
N ASP A 168 -13.64 -18.16 -2.30
CA ASP A 168 -14.61 -19.00 -1.60
C ASP A 168 -14.68 -18.69 -0.10
N TRP A 169 -13.59 -18.23 0.50
CA TRP A 169 -13.56 -17.84 1.91
C TRP A 169 -14.51 -16.66 2.18
N ALA A 170 -14.52 -15.65 1.30
CA ALA A 170 -15.37 -14.47 1.47
C ALA A 170 -16.87 -14.84 1.40
N PHE A 171 -17.22 -15.78 0.51
CA PHE A 171 -18.56 -16.37 0.45
C PHE A 171 -18.94 -17.07 1.74
N GLY A 172 -18.09 -17.97 2.23
CA GLY A 172 -18.34 -18.68 3.48
C GLY A 172 -18.51 -17.73 4.68
N GLN A 173 -17.77 -16.62 4.72
CA GLN A 173 -17.96 -15.60 5.74
C GLN A 173 -19.33 -14.91 5.63
N ALA A 174 -19.75 -14.53 4.42
CA ALA A 174 -21.07 -13.92 4.21
C ALA A 174 -22.21 -14.88 4.58
N ASP A 175 -22.09 -16.18 4.26
CA ASP A 175 -23.05 -17.19 4.68
C ASP A 175 -23.12 -17.31 6.21
N ASN A 176 -21.99 -17.27 6.90
CA ASN A 176 -21.94 -17.32 8.36
C ASN A 176 -22.55 -16.06 8.99
N ILE A 177 -22.30 -14.88 8.43
CA ILE A 177 -22.85 -13.60 8.89
C ILE A 177 -24.37 -13.58 8.68
N SER A 178 -24.86 -13.99 7.51
CA SER A 178 -26.29 -13.94 7.17
C SER A 178 -27.17 -14.87 8.03
N ARG A 179 -26.60 -15.93 8.61
CA ARG A 179 -27.27 -16.81 9.57
C ARG A 179 -27.57 -16.12 10.92
N LYS A 180 -26.83 -15.06 11.25
CA LYS A 180 -27.02 -14.28 12.48
C LYS A 180 -28.03 -13.16 12.21
N ARG A 181 -29.15 -13.17 12.94
CA ARG A 181 -30.26 -12.24 12.71
C ARG A 181 -29.83 -10.79 12.95
N GLU A 182 -28.98 -10.59 13.94
CA GLU A 182 -28.40 -9.31 14.36
C GLU A 182 -27.35 -8.75 13.39
N LEU A 183 -26.88 -9.53 12.42
CA LEU A 183 -25.92 -9.07 11.40
C LEU A 183 -26.54 -9.05 9.99
N ARG A 184 -27.87 -9.09 9.88
CA ARG A 184 -28.55 -8.99 8.58
C ARG A 184 -28.27 -7.64 7.95
N GLY A 185 -27.73 -7.65 6.73
CA GLY A 185 -27.33 -6.44 6.00
C GLY A 185 -25.89 -5.99 6.28
N ALA A 186 -25.20 -6.58 7.27
CA ALA A 186 -23.82 -6.26 7.55
C ALA A 186 -22.89 -6.71 6.41
N MET A 187 -21.93 -5.84 6.07
CA MET A 187 -20.84 -6.16 5.15
C MET A 187 -19.72 -6.93 5.89
N SER A 188 -19.16 -7.93 5.22
CA SER A 188 -17.87 -8.51 5.64
C SER A 188 -16.71 -7.63 5.15
N ALA A 189 -15.91 -7.11 6.07
CA ALA A 189 -14.72 -6.32 5.79
C ALA A 189 -13.44 -7.07 6.20
N PRO A 190 -12.93 -8.01 5.38
CA PRO A 190 -11.69 -8.71 5.69
C PRO A 190 -10.50 -7.77 5.81
N ILE A 191 -9.49 -8.17 6.59
CA ILE A 191 -8.23 -7.43 6.72
C ILE A 191 -7.15 -8.20 6.00
N VAL A 192 -6.44 -7.52 5.12
CA VAL A 192 -5.21 -8.04 4.52
C VAL A 192 -4.03 -7.37 5.20
N ALA A 193 -3.11 -8.19 5.72
CA ALA A 193 -1.87 -7.73 6.31
C ALA A 193 -0.65 -8.35 5.63
N GLY A 194 0.45 -7.61 5.58
CA GLY A 194 1.72 -8.09 5.07
C GLY A 194 2.88 -7.40 5.78
N SER A 195 3.92 -8.15 6.12
CA SER A 195 5.13 -7.61 6.74
C SER A 195 6.35 -8.08 5.97
N ASP A 196 7.34 -7.21 5.86
CA ASP A 196 8.59 -7.53 5.20
C ASP A 196 9.70 -6.68 5.81
N GLU A 197 10.86 -7.28 6.08
CA GLU A 197 12.01 -6.58 6.65
C GLU A 197 12.71 -5.73 5.58
N LYS A 198 13.18 -4.55 5.97
CA LYS A 198 13.88 -3.64 5.09
C LYS A 198 15.17 -3.09 5.68
N THR A 199 16.29 -3.44 5.04
CA THR A 199 17.59 -2.80 5.27
C THR A 199 17.64 -1.42 4.63
N VAL A 200 18.06 -0.41 5.39
CA VAL A 200 18.14 1.00 4.96
C VAL A 200 19.57 1.58 4.94
N SER A 201 20.53 0.90 5.57
CA SER A 201 21.96 1.21 5.45
C SER A 201 22.78 -0.06 5.54
N VAL A 202 23.68 -0.27 4.58
CA VAL A 202 24.67 -1.35 4.59
C VAL A 202 26.02 -0.85 5.11
N ALA A 203 26.38 0.40 4.80
CA ALA A 203 27.72 0.95 5.04
C ALA A 203 27.98 1.40 6.49
N THR A 204 26.95 1.70 7.29
CA THR A 204 27.11 2.29 8.64
C THR A 204 26.54 1.45 9.79
N GLY A 205 26.35 0.14 9.58
CA GLY A 205 26.01 -0.78 10.68
C GLY A 205 24.71 -1.58 10.54
N HIS A 206 24.29 -1.93 9.32
CA HIS A 206 23.13 -2.81 9.07
C HIS A 206 21.86 -2.38 9.81
N GLN A 207 21.38 -1.16 9.55
CA GLN A 207 20.11 -0.72 10.12
C GLN A 207 18.94 -1.29 9.31
N GLU A 208 18.04 -1.98 10.01
CA GLU A 208 16.86 -2.65 9.45
C GLU A 208 15.59 -2.19 10.16
N TYR A 209 14.49 -2.18 9.42
CA TYR A 209 13.14 -1.89 9.91
C TYR A 209 12.15 -2.90 9.35
N HIS A 210 11.20 -3.36 10.14
CA HIS A 210 10.24 -4.38 9.73
C HIS A 210 8.80 -3.85 9.83
N PRO A 211 8.33 -3.09 8.83
CA PRO A 211 6.97 -2.58 8.85
C PRO A 211 5.93 -3.69 8.61
N LEU A 212 4.80 -3.54 9.29
CA LEU A 212 3.55 -4.25 9.06
C LEU A 212 2.61 -3.30 8.31
N TYR A 213 2.12 -3.74 7.16
CA TYR A 213 1.15 -3.03 6.34
C TYR A 213 -0.23 -3.69 6.44
N VAL A 214 -1.28 -2.88 6.39
CA VAL A 214 -2.69 -3.33 6.41
C VAL A 214 -3.52 -2.69 5.29
N SER A 215 -4.60 -3.36 4.92
CA SER A 215 -5.56 -2.91 3.90
C SER A 215 -6.91 -3.60 4.10
N PRO A 216 -8.05 -2.91 3.89
CA PRO A 216 -9.34 -3.57 3.75
C PRO A 216 -9.34 -4.51 2.53
N GLY A 217 -9.68 -5.77 2.75
CA GLY A 217 -9.74 -6.81 1.73
C GLY A 217 -10.82 -6.58 0.67
N ILE A 218 -11.80 -5.73 0.98
CA ILE A 218 -12.85 -5.30 0.03
C ILE A 218 -12.32 -4.37 -1.07
N ILE A 219 -11.17 -3.74 -0.88
CA ILE A 219 -10.52 -2.93 -1.91
C ILE A 219 -9.99 -3.87 -3.01
N THR A 220 -10.09 -3.47 -4.28
CA THR A 220 -9.62 -4.30 -5.40
C THR A 220 -8.10 -4.46 -5.44
N ASN A 221 -7.62 -5.51 -6.09
CA ASN A 221 -6.19 -5.75 -6.33
C ASN A 221 -5.55 -4.61 -7.13
N THR A 222 -6.28 -4.03 -8.09
CA THR A 222 -5.81 -2.88 -8.88
C THR A 222 -5.58 -1.65 -8.00
N ALA A 223 -6.52 -1.35 -7.08
CA ALA A 223 -6.37 -0.25 -6.12
C ALA A 223 -5.17 -0.45 -5.19
N ARG A 224 -4.98 -1.66 -4.67
CA ARG A 224 -3.81 -2.03 -3.84
C ARG A 224 -2.48 -1.88 -4.57
N ARG A 225 -2.47 -2.12 -5.89
CA ARG A 225 -1.29 -1.94 -6.76
C ARG A 225 -1.02 -0.50 -7.18
N GLY A 226 -2.06 0.33 -7.19
CA GLY A 226 -1.93 1.74 -7.55
C GLY A 226 -1.06 2.52 -6.57
N HIS A 227 -0.64 3.72 -6.97
CA HIS A 227 0.18 4.62 -6.13
C HIS A 227 -0.59 5.29 -4.97
N GLY A 228 -1.79 4.81 -4.65
CA GLY A 228 -2.68 5.36 -3.62
C GLY A 228 -2.50 4.77 -2.22
N ASN A 229 -3.39 5.19 -1.30
CA ASN A 229 -3.38 4.82 0.13
C ASN A 229 -4.18 3.55 0.45
N ALA A 230 -4.32 2.63 -0.53
CA ALA A 230 -5.03 1.37 -0.33
C ALA A 230 -4.30 0.44 0.67
N ILE A 231 -3.00 0.64 0.87
CA ILE A 231 -2.16 -0.07 1.84
C ILE A 231 -1.41 0.97 2.67
N LEU A 232 -1.52 0.85 4.00
CA LEU A 232 -0.93 1.77 4.97
C LEU A 232 -0.09 1.02 6.00
N PRO A 233 1.00 1.62 6.51
CA PRO A 233 1.77 1.05 7.61
C PRO A 233 0.97 1.16 8.91
N ALA A 234 0.89 0.06 9.67
CA ALA A 234 0.19 -0.01 10.96
C ALA A 234 1.13 -0.33 12.13
N ALA A 235 2.24 -1.02 11.90
CA ALA A 235 3.24 -1.29 12.92
C ALA A 235 4.67 -1.28 12.36
N PHE A 236 5.65 -1.07 13.23
CA PHE A 236 7.05 -1.42 13.03
C PHE A 236 7.39 -2.50 14.04
N LEU A 237 7.59 -3.72 13.53
CA LEU A 237 7.87 -4.90 14.31
C LEU A 237 9.31 -4.84 14.85
N PRO A 238 9.52 -5.31 16.09
CA PRO A 238 10.86 -5.57 16.60
C PRO A 238 11.55 -6.61 15.71
N ILE A 239 12.86 -6.50 15.57
CA ILE A 239 13.69 -7.45 14.81
C ILE A 239 14.52 -8.22 15.85
N PRO A 240 13.93 -9.18 16.61
CA PRO A 240 14.69 -10.04 17.48
C PRO A 240 15.34 -11.07 16.57
N LYS A 241 16.63 -10.98 16.33
CA LYS A 241 17.28 -12.12 15.70
C LYS A 241 17.42 -13.20 16.88
N VAL A 242 17.08 -14.51 16.77
CA VAL A 242 17.84 -15.72 17.35
C VAL A 242 17.46 -17.09 16.73
N ILE A 243 18.31 -17.67 15.86
CA ILE A 243 18.54 -19.07 15.43
C ILE A 243 19.48 -19.91 16.32
N ARG A 244 19.03 -21.10 16.69
CA ARG A 244 19.93 -22.17 17.12
C ARG A 244 20.54 -22.89 15.91
N CYS A 245 21.87 -23.02 15.85
CA CYS A 245 22.58 -23.64 14.73
C CYS A 245 22.76 -25.15 14.93
N ALA A 246 23.09 -25.86 13.84
CA ALA A 246 23.21 -27.32 13.81
C ALA A 246 24.31 -27.88 14.76
N ASP A 247 25.20 -27.01 15.24
CA ASP A 247 26.22 -27.27 16.25
C ASP A 247 25.68 -27.28 17.69
N GLY A 248 24.42 -26.89 17.90
CA GLY A 248 23.75 -26.90 19.21
C GLY A 248 23.67 -25.54 19.92
N ASP A 249 24.23 -24.47 19.36
CA ASP A 249 24.30 -23.12 19.96
C ASP A 249 23.17 -22.19 19.51
N PHE A 250 22.65 -21.32 20.39
CA PHE A 250 21.64 -20.28 20.08
C PHE A 250 22.31 -18.96 19.62
N ARG A 251 21.89 -18.37 18.50
CA ARG A 251 22.46 -17.17 17.84
C ARG A 251 21.40 -16.29 17.18
N LEU A 252 21.43 -14.95 17.17
CA LEU A 252 20.45 -14.01 16.52
C LEU A 252 20.05 -14.35 15.00
N ALA A 253 18.80 -14.74 14.57
CA ALA A 253 18.29 -14.85 13.15
C ALA A 253 17.01 -14.07 12.80
N VAL A 254 17.04 -13.40 11.64
CA VAL A 254 15.88 -12.89 10.92
C VAL A 254 15.97 -13.34 9.46
N PHE A 255 14.85 -13.81 8.93
CA PHE A 255 14.75 -14.41 7.59
C PHE A 255 14.03 -13.46 6.63
N GLY A 256 14.79 -12.69 5.85
CA GLY A 256 14.30 -11.91 4.71
C GLY A 256 14.65 -12.58 3.39
N LEU A 257 13.73 -12.58 2.40
CA LEU A 257 14.05 -13.01 1.04
C LEU A 257 13.25 -12.18 0.00
N LYS A 258 13.93 -11.21 -0.63
CA LYS A 258 13.82 -10.73 -2.05
C LYS A 258 14.72 -9.48 -2.30
N PRO A 259 15.21 -9.20 -3.52
CA PRO A 259 15.11 -9.97 -4.75
C PRO A 259 16.15 -11.09 -4.79
N TYR A 260 15.86 -12.03 -5.65
CA TYR A 260 16.69 -13.16 -5.95
C TYR A 260 17.86 -12.71 -6.84
N ILE A 261 19.06 -12.51 -6.28
CA ILE A 261 20.26 -12.71 -7.08
C ILE A 261 20.40 -14.22 -7.09
N ALA A 262 20.02 -14.79 -8.23
CA ALA A 262 20.23 -16.18 -8.48
C ALA A 262 21.72 -16.42 -8.31
N ASP A 263 22.10 -17.10 -7.23
CA ASP A 263 23.42 -17.68 -7.13
C ASP A 263 23.63 -18.50 -8.41
N TYR A 264 24.84 -18.50 -8.95
CA TYR A 264 25.10 -18.85 -10.36
C TYR A 264 24.38 -20.12 -10.84
N SER A 265 24.38 -21.15 -9.98
CA SER A 265 23.70 -22.43 -10.21
C SER A 265 22.18 -22.34 -10.35
N VAL A 266 21.53 -21.36 -9.72
CA VAL A 266 20.11 -21.12 -9.89
C VAL A 266 19.80 -20.08 -10.98
N GLN A 267 20.79 -19.30 -11.42
CA GLN A 267 20.64 -18.46 -12.63
C GLN A 267 20.60 -19.38 -13.86
N VAL A 268 21.54 -20.31 -13.92
CA VAL A 268 21.54 -21.48 -14.82
C VAL A 268 20.18 -22.18 -14.78
N TRP A 269 19.66 -22.42 -13.57
CA TRP A 269 18.34 -22.97 -13.31
C TRP A 269 17.15 -22.03 -13.57
N LEU A 270 17.32 -20.74 -13.87
CA LEU A 270 16.19 -19.85 -14.20
C LEU A 270 16.19 -19.40 -15.66
N THR A 271 17.25 -19.70 -16.40
CA THR A 271 17.37 -19.29 -17.80
C THR A 271 17.53 -20.47 -18.76
N GLY A 272 17.64 -21.71 -18.26
CA GLY A 272 17.73 -22.92 -19.08
C GLY A 272 19.04 -23.04 -19.83
N ILE A 273 20.08 -22.39 -19.31
CA ILE A 273 21.41 -22.34 -19.90
C ILE A 273 22.36 -23.24 -19.13
N VAL A 274 23.38 -23.75 -19.81
CA VAL A 274 24.52 -24.44 -19.18
C VAL A 274 25.38 -23.43 -18.39
N SER A 275 26.04 -23.86 -17.31
CA SER A 275 27.02 -23.02 -16.59
C SER A 275 28.00 -22.36 -17.57
N ASP A 276 28.38 -21.12 -17.28
CA ASP A 276 29.33 -20.31 -18.07
C ASP A 276 28.76 -19.71 -19.36
N ARG A 277 27.48 -19.95 -19.68
CA ARG A 277 26.80 -19.31 -20.82
C ARG A 277 26.08 -18.01 -20.44
N CYS A 278 25.92 -17.13 -21.44
CA CYS A 278 25.16 -15.89 -21.27
C CYS A 278 23.63 -16.17 -21.28
N PRO A 279 22.86 -15.63 -20.30
CA PRO A 279 21.40 -15.78 -20.28
C PRO A 279 20.67 -14.93 -21.32
N LYS A 280 21.35 -13.95 -21.91
CA LYS A 280 20.73 -12.95 -22.80
C LYS A 280 21.03 -13.21 -24.28
N CYS A 281 22.20 -13.78 -24.58
CA CYS A 281 22.63 -14.09 -25.93
C CYS A 281 23.28 -15.48 -26.01
N ASP A 282 23.49 -15.97 -27.22
CA ASP A 282 24.13 -17.25 -27.52
C ASP A 282 25.68 -17.19 -27.52
N ALA A 283 26.24 -16.04 -27.14
CA ALA A 283 27.69 -15.85 -27.03
C ALA A 283 28.37 -16.95 -26.19
N MET A 284 29.56 -17.34 -26.64
CA MET A 284 30.38 -18.31 -25.94
C MET A 284 31.01 -17.70 -24.68
N PRO A 285 31.27 -18.51 -23.62
CA PRO A 285 31.80 -18.02 -22.34
C PRO A 285 33.10 -17.22 -22.48
N ASP A 286 33.93 -17.59 -23.45
CA ASP A 286 35.24 -17.02 -23.78
C ASP A 286 35.15 -15.83 -24.76
N ASN A 287 33.96 -15.49 -25.26
CA ASN A 287 33.77 -14.43 -26.26
C ASN A 287 32.38 -13.77 -26.15
N LEU A 288 32.15 -13.07 -25.04
CA LEU A 288 30.83 -12.56 -24.63
C LEU A 288 30.22 -11.43 -25.51
N ASP A 289 30.97 -10.88 -26.46
CA ASP A 289 30.53 -9.80 -27.37
C ASP A 289 30.87 -10.09 -28.86
N GLY A 290 30.88 -11.36 -29.24
CA GLY A 290 31.16 -11.76 -30.62
C GLY A 290 30.20 -11.09 -31.62
N PRO A 291 30.69 -10.63 -32.80
CA PRO A 291 29.84 -9.95 -33.80
C PRO A 291 28.74 -10.83 -34.41
N GLY A 292 28.76 -12.15 -34.15
CA GLY A 292 27.73 -13.12 -34.53
C GLY A 292 26.80 -13.52 -33.38
N SER A 293 26.90 -12.90 -32.20
CA SER A 293 26.07 -13.25 -31.04
C SER A 293 24.68 -12.62 -31.15
N HIS A 294 23.64 -13.44 -31.02
CA HIS A 294 22.26 -13.02 -31.12
C HIS A 294 21.53 -13.18 -29.78
N ARG A 295 20.49 -12.36 -29.58
CA ARG A 295 19.63 -12.50 -28.39
C ARG A 295 18.88 -13.84 -28.43
N ARG A 296 18.82 -14.47 -27.26
CA ARG A 296 17.95 -15.64 -27.01
C ARG A 296 16.48 -15.19 -27.04
N SER A 297 15.60 -16.02 -27.59
CA SER A 297 14.14 -15.84 -27.54
C SER A 297 13.45 -17.19 -27.32
N HIS A 298 12.17 -17.15 -26.93
CA HIS A 298 11.37 -18.37 -26.75
C HIS A 298 11.25 -19.15 -28.06
N GLU A 299 10.94 -18.47 -29.16
CA GLU A 299 10.75 -19.09 -30.48
C GLU A 299 12.02 -19.82 -30.94
N LYS A 300 13.20 -19.24 -30.67
CA LYS A 300 14.49 -19.89 -30.99
C LYS A 300 14.78 -21.06 -30.07
N SER A 301 14.48 -20.93 -28.78
CA SER A 301 14.73 -22.02 -27.81
C SER A 301 13.82 -23.21 -28.13
N ASP A 302 12.54 -22.96 -28.39
CA ASP A 302 11.57 -23.99 -28.78
C ASP A 302 11.96 -24.63 -30.12
N PHE A 303 12.42 -23.85 -31.10
CA PHE A 303 12.93 -24.39 -32.36
C PHE A 303 14.13 -25.31 -32.13
N LEU A 304 15.10 -24.90 -31.31
CA LEU A 304 16.29 -25.70 -31.03
C LEU A 304 15.93 -27.00 -30.30
N ILE A 305 15.07 -26.93 -29.29
CA ILE A 305 14.59 -28.10 -28.53
C ILE A 305 13.81 -29.09 -29.41
N GLN A 306 13.01 -28.59 -30.37
CA GLN A 306 12.19 -29.44 -31.23
C GLN A 306 12.97 -30.11 -32.36
N ASN A 307 14.08 -29.51 -32.80
CA ASN A 307 14.77 -29.91 -34.03
C ASN A 307 16.15 -30.54 -33.79
N PHE A 308 16.73 -30.40 -32.60
CA PHE A 308 18.08 -30.90 -32.31
C PHE A 308 18.08 -31.92 -31.17
N ASP A 309 19.02 -32.86 -31.25
CA ASP A 309 19.28 -33.82 -30.18
C ASP A 309 19.68 -33.08 -28.87
N PRO A 310 19.31 -33.61 -27.69
CA PRO A 310 19.67 -33.03 -26.39
C PRO A 310 21.16 -32.72 -26.22
N GLY A 311 22.04 -33.61 -26.69
CA GLY A 311 23.49 -33.41 -26.61
C GLY A 311 23.97 -32.26 -27.49
N ILE A 312 23.41 -32.13 -28.69
CA ILE A 312 23.73 -31.03 -29.63
C ILE A 312 23.21 -29.70 -29.08
N SER A 313 22.00 -29.68 -28.52
CA SER A 313 21.43 -28.51 -27.86
C SER A 313 22.31 -28.02 -26.71
N TRP A 314 22.85 -28.96 -25.94
CA TRP A 314 23.76 -28.69 -24.83
C TRP A 314 25.11 -28.15 -25.31
N ASP A 315 25.78 -28.87 -26.21
CA ASP A 315 27.16 -28.59 -26.59
C ASP A 315 27.28 -27.33 -27.46
N GLU A 316 26.42 -27.18 -28.46
CA GLU A 316 26.54 -26.09 -29.44
C GLU A 316 25.85 -24.81 -28.97
N PHE A 317 24.62 -24.94 -28.46
CA PHE A 317 23.77 -23.79 -28.16
C PHE A 317 23.74 -23.42 -26.67
N GLY A 318 24.32 -24.28 -25.82
CA GLY A 318 24.29 -24.11 -24.37
C GLY A 318 22.87 -24.11 -23.82
N ILE A 319 21.96 -24.83 -24.50
CA ILE A 319 20.54 -24.95 -24.16
C ILE A 319 20.30 -26.34 -23.60
N ARG A 320 19.66 -26.40 -22.44
CA ARG A 320 19.14 -27.64 -21.92
C ARG A 320 17.77 -27.92 -22.53
N ASP A 321 17.63 -29.05 -23.18
CA ASP A 321 16.40 -29.54 -23.82
C ASP A 321 15.30 -29.91 -22.82
N ASP A 322 15.69 -30.27 -21.60
CA ASP A 322 14.83 -30.70 -20.51
C ASP A 322 14.20 -29.56 -19.68
N VAL A 323 14.09 -28.35 -20.25
CA VAL A 323 13.78 -27.06 -19.61
C VAL A 323 12.74 -27.15 -18.47
N VAL A 324 13.25 -27.41 -17.26
CA VAL A 324 12.53 -27.46 -15.96
C VAL A 324 11.87 -26.11 -15.63
N ILE A 325 12.36 -25.06 -16.25
CA ILE A 325 12.23 -23.66 -15.85
C ILE A 325 11.08 -22.99 -16.57
N ALA A 326 10.84 -23.36 -17.82
CA ALA A 326 9.68 -22.89 -18.57
C ALA A 326 8.41 -23.23 -17.79
N SER A 327 8.32 -24.46 -17.27
CA SER A 327 7.19 -24.88 -16.42
C SER A 327 7.06 -24.01 -15.16
N PHE A 328 8.17 -23.73 -14.47
CA PHE A 328 8.17 -22.88 -13.28
C PHE A 328 7.86 -21.39 -13.58
N MET A 329 8.40 -20.85 -14.66
CA MET A 329 8.22 -19.47 -15.10
C MET A 329 6.80 -19.23 -15.60
N GLU A 330 6.24 -20.18 -16.35
CA GLU A 330 4.83 -20.16 -16.76
C GLU A 330 3.91 -20.29 -15.55
N ALA A 331 4.23 -21.15 -14.57
CA ALA A 331 3.48 -21.20 -13.32
C ALA A 331 3.53 -19.84 -12.60
N CYS A 332 4.73 -19.23 -12.47
CA CYS A 332 4.88 -17.90 -11.91
C CYS A 332 4.11 -16.82 -12.70
N TYR A 333 4.03 -16.94 -14.01
CA TYR A 333 3.27 -16.02 -14.86
C TYR A 333 1.78 -16.13 -14.59
N VAL A 334 1.23 -17.35 -14.54
CA VAL A 334 -0.18 -17.58 -14.18
C VAL A 334 -0.50 -17.02 -12.79
N ALA A 335 0.36 -17.28 -11.80
CA ALA A 335 0.17 -16.76 -10.44
C ALA A 335 0.22 -15.22 -10.34
N ARG A 336 0.77 -14.52 -11.35
CA ARG A 336 0.84 -13.04 -11.41
C ARG A 336 -0.32 -12.41 -12.20
N ARG A 337 -1.27 -13.19 -12.72
CA ARG A 337 -2.41 -12.62 -13.45
C ARG A 337 -3.37 -11.95 -12.48
N ASN A 338 -3.95 -10.80 -12.85
CA ASN A 338 -4.96 -10.11 -12.04
C ASN A 338 -6.22 -10.96 -11.81
N ALA A 339 -6.56 -11.80 -12.77
CA ALA A 339 -7.68 -12.73 -12.72
C ALA A 339 -7.21 -14.08 -13.22
N ILE A 340 -7.56 -15.15 -12.49
CA ILE A 340 -7.14 -16.52 -12.77
C ILE A 340 -8.40 -17.37 -12.92
N SER A 341 -8.65 -17.88 -14.13
CA SER A 341 -9.76 -18.82 -14.35
C SER A 341 -9.46 -20.20 -13.77
N SER A 342 -10.47 -21.03 -13.54
CA SER A 342 -10.30 -22.44 -13.13
C SER A 342 -9.45 -23.21 -14.14
N ALA A 343 -9.61 -22.95 -15.43
CA ALA A 343 -8.77 -23.52 -16.49
C ALA A 343 -7.30 -23.07 -16.37
N ALA A 344 -7.05 -21.78 -16.14
CA ALA A 344 -5.68 -21.28 -15.90
C ALA A 344 -5.09 -21.82 -14.59
N LEU A 345 -5.91 -22.00 -13.55
CA LEU A 345 -5.49 -22.58 -12.28
C LEU A 345 -5.14 -24.07 -12.42
N HIS A 346 -5.90 -24.81 -13.24
CA HIS A 346 -5.55 -26.18 -13.61
C HIS A 346 -4.23 -26.21 -14.40
N GLN A 347 -4.04 -25.29 -15.35
CA GLN A 347 -2.76 -25.14 -16.05
C GLN A 347 -1.61 -24.86 -15.07
N PHE A 348 -1.80 -23.98 -14.09
CA PHE A 348 -0.82 -23.73 -13.03
C PHE A 348 -0.46 -25.01 -12.26
N GLN A 349 -1.45 -25.83 -11.92
CA GLN A 349 -1.22 -27.11 -11.25
C GLN A 349 -0.37 -28.05 -12.10
N VAL A 350 -0.75 -28.25 -13.37
CA VAL A 350 0.01 -29.08 -14.33
C VAL A 350 1.45 -28.59 -14.46
N LEU A 351 1.65 -27.27 -14.52
CA LEU A 351 2.98 -26.67 -14.62
C LEU A 351 3.83 -26.87 -13.36
N VAL A 352 3.24 -26.78 -12.17
CA VAL A 352 3.93 -27.04 -10.89
C VAL A 352 4.27 -28.53 -10.74
N GLU A 353 3.37 -29.43 -11.13
CA GLU A 353 3.60 -30.88 -11.12
C GLU A 353 4.71 -31.26 -12.12
N LYS A 354 4.64 -30.74 -13.35
CA LYS A 354 5.70 -30.92 -14.37
C LYS A 354 7.04 -30.38 -13.87
N PHE A 355 7.04 -29.21 -13.24
CA PHE A 355 8.23 -28.64 -12.63
C PHE A 355 8.82 -29.56 -11.53
N HIS A 356 7.99 -30.10 -10.64
CA HIS A 356 8.43 -31.00 -9.57
C HIS A 356 8.91 -32.36 -10.07
N ALA A 357 8.34 -32.89 -11.16
CA ALA A 357 8.82 -34.11 -11.79
C ALA A 357 10.18 -33.91 -12.44
N LEU A 358 10.35 -32.81 -13.20
CA LEU A 358 11.56 -32.56 -13.97
C LEU A 358 12.75 -32.10 -13.12
N ARG A 359 12.54 -31.46 -11.96
CA ARG A 359 13.65 -30.92 -11.14
C ARG A 359 14.61 -31.98 -10.56
N ASN A 360 14.25 -33.26 -10.57
CA ASN A 360 15.14 -34.33 -10.07
C ASN A 360 16.40 -34.49 -10.93
N ILE A 361 16.36 -34.06 -12.19
CA ILE A 361 17.50 -34.09 -13.09
C ILE A 361 18.72 -33.33 -12.55
N PHE A 362 18.52 -32.32 -11.70
CA PHE A 362 19.63 -31.58 -11.06
C PHE A 362 20.40 -32.42 -10.03
N ILE A 363 19.76 -33.45 -9.46
CA ILE A 363 20.42 -34.43 -8.60
C ILE A 363 21.09 -35.49 -9.48
N GLU A 364 20.36 -36.02 -10.46
CA GLU A 364 20.84 -37.11 -11.34
C GLU A 364 22.09 -36.71 -12.14
N THR A 365 22.14 -35.48 -12.62
CA THR A 365 23.31 -34.93 -13.36
C THR A 365 24.44 -34.47 -12.44
N GLY A 366 24.30 -34.60 -11.11
CA GLY A 366 25.32 -34.20 -10.13
C GLY A 366 25.48 -32.69 -9.94
N VAL A 367 24.65 -31.85 -10.60
CA VAL A 367 24.70 -30.38 -10.50
C VAL A 367 24.40 -29.91 -9.06
N ARG A 368 23.57 -30.64 -8.31
CA ARG A 368 23.20 -30.33 -6.94
C ARG A 368 23.10 -31.61 -6.09
N SER A 369 23.50 -31.51 -4.83
CA SER A 369 23.22 -32.54 -3.82
C SER A 369 21.80 -32.49 -3.26
N SER A 370 21.05 -31.39 -3.49
CA SER A 370 19.67 -31.25 -3.05
C SER A 370 18.84 -30.25 -3.88
N ILE A 371 17.52 -30.48 -3.89
CA ILE A 371 16.48 -29.67 -4.55
C ILE A 371 15.64 -28.85 -3.55
N SER A 372 16.10 -28.74 -2.30
CA SER A 372 15.42 -27.98 -1.25
C SER A 372 15.71 -26.49 -1.39
N LEU A 373 15.18 -25.88 -2.46
CA LEU A 373 15.24 -24.43 -2.61
C LEU A 373 14.19 -23.78 -1.69
N PRO A 374 14.55 -22.68 -1.00
CA PRO A 374 13.62 -21.97 -0.13
C PRO A 374 12.30 -21.65 -0.86
N ARG A 375 11.18 -21.93 -0.19
CA ARG A 375 9.81 -21.61 -0.62
C ARG A 375 9.25 -22.39 -1.83
N GLN A 376 9.97 -23.34 -2.43
CA GLN A 376 9.37 -24.24 -3.43
C GLN A 376 8.17 -25.06 -2.92
N PRO A 377 8.17 -25.58 -1.67
CA PRO A 377 7.00 -26.29 -1.14
C PRO A 377 5.73 -25.44 -1.12
N ALA A 378 5.88 -24.11 -1.02
CA ALA A 378 4.76 -23.18 -0.96
C ALA A 378 3.93 -23.15 -2.25
N LEU A 379 4.49 -23.55 -3.41
CA LEU A 379 3.79 -23.54 -4.70
C LEU A 379 2.51 -24.37 -4.67
N HIS A 380 2.48 -25.49 -3.93
CA HIS A 380 1.27 -26.30 -3.78
C HIS A 380 0.14 -25.55 -3.05
N HIS A 381 0.50 -24.65 -2.12
CA HIS A 381 -0.48 -23.87 -1.37
C HIS A 381 -1.09 -22.72 -2.18
N TYR A 382 -0.47 -22.32 -3.31
CA TYR A 382 -1.02 -21.27 -4.16
C TYR A 382 -2.37 -21.66 -4.74
N ILE A 383 -2.58 -22.93 -5.11
CA ILE A 383 -3.86 -23.37 -5.69
C ILE A 383 -5.00 -23.19 -4.69
N ALA A 384 -4.83 -23.72 -3.48
CA ALA A 384 -5.82 -23.58 -2.41
C ALA A 384 -6.01 -22.11 -2.01
N SER A 385 -4.92 -21.35 -1.91
CA SER A 385 -4.97 -19.93 -1.56
C SER A 385 -5.70 -19.09 -2.60
N ILE A 386 -5.50 -19.37 -3.90
CA ILE A 386 -6.20 -18.65 -4.99
C ILE A 386 -7.70 -18.91 -4.93
N LYS A 387 -8.12 -20.16 -4.68
CA LYS A 387 -9.55 -20.49 -4.55
C LYS A 387 -10.18 -19.78 -3.35
N LEU A 388 -9.48 -19.80 -2.21
CA LEU A 388 -9.99 -19.20 -0.97
C LEU A 388 -9.98 -17.67 -1.00
N PHE A 389 -8.93 -17.04 -1.52
CA PHE A 389 -8.64 -15.62 -1.30
C PHE A 389 -8.47 -14.81 -2.59
N GLY A 390 -8.80 -15.37 -3.75
CA GLY A 390 -8.66 -14.66 -5.04
C GLY A 390 -7.22 -14.62 -5.55
N SER A 391 -6.99 -13.86 -6.63
CA SER A 391 -5.64 -13.76 -7.20
C SER A 391 -4.66 -13.06 -6.24
N PRO A 392 -3.41 -13.56 -6.08
CA PRO A 392 -2.43 -12.98 -5.17
C PRO A 392 -1.81 -11.69 -5.70
N ASN A 393 -2.22 -11.23 -6.88
CA ASN A 393 -1.57 -10.12 -7.57
C ASN A 393 -1.59 -8.81 -6.78
N GLY A 394 -2.64 -8.58 -5.98
CA GLY A 394 -2.77 -7.44 -5.08
C GLY A 394 -1.94 -7.51 -3.80
N LEU A 395 -1.17 -8.59 -3.59
CA LEU A 395 -0.44 -8.91 -2.35
C LEU A 395 1.06 -9.19 -2.58
N CYS A 396 1.59 -8.84 -3.76
CA CYS A 396 2.96 -9.20 -4.12
C CYS A 396 4.01 -8.25 -3.52
N LEU A 397 5.23 -8.78 -3.34
CA LEU A 397 6.37 -8.05 -2.73
C LEU A 397 6.78 -6.77 -3.49
N SER A 398 6.38 -6.56 -4.74
CA SER A 398 6.60 -5.27 -5.42
C SER A 398 5.77 -4.13 -4.80
N ILE A 399 4.60 -4.46 -4.24
CA ILE A 399 3.74 -3.51 -3.55
C ILE A 399 4.39 -3.11 -2.23
N THR A 400 4.84 -4.08 -1.43
CA THR A 400 5.57 -3.80 -0.18
C THR A 400 6.87 -3.07 -0.45
N GLU A 401 7.63 -3.40 -1.51
CA GLU A 401 8.86 -2.67 -1.87
C GLU A 401 8.57 -1.22 -2.28
N SER A 402 7.50 -0.97 -3.04
CA SER A 402 7.07 0.39 -3.36
C SER A 402 6.63 1.14 -2.10
N LYS A 403 5.95 0.47 -1.17
CA LYS A 403 5.53 1.05 0.11
C LYS A 403 6.72 1.29 1.04
N HIS A 404 7.74 0.43 1.04
CA HIS A 404 8.99 0.61 1.78
C HIS A 404 9.72 1.88 1.37
N ILE A 405 9.59 2.31 0.11
CA ILE A 405 10.17 3.59 -0.32
C ILE A 405 9.58 4.73 0.53
N LYS A 406 8.26 4.86 0.54
CA LYS A 406 7.56 5.95 1.25
C LYS A 406 7.52 5.77 2.77
N ALA A 407 7.42 4.53 3.25
CA ALA A 407 7.23 4.24 4.67
C ALA A 407 8.54 4.09 5.44
N VAL A 408 9.64 3.74 4.76
CA VAL A 408 10.91 3.41 5.42
C VAL A 408 12.06 4.22 4.84
N LYS A 409 12.33 4.14 3.53
CA LYS A 409 13.52 4.72 2.91
C LYS A 409 13.51 6.25 2.90
N GLU A 410 12.41 6.87 2.50
CA GLU A 410 12.28 8.35 2.46
C GLU A 410 12.29 8.96 3.87
N PRO A 411 11.53 8.45 4.86
CA PRO A 411 11.62 8.92 6.24
C PRO A 411 13.02 8.71 6.85
N TRP A 412 13.68 7.58 6.55
CA TRP A 412 15.05 7.35 6.99
C TRP A 412 16.01 8.37 6.36
N ARG A 413 15.88 8.64 5.06
CA ARG A 413 16.74 9.61 4.35
C ARG A 413 16.72 11.00 4.96
N THR A 414 15.54 11.43 5.38
CA THR A 414 15.26 12.75 5.97
C THR A 414 15.55 12.83 7.47
N SER A 415 15.72 11.69 8.16
CA SER A 415 16.11 11.66 9.57
C SER A 415 17.58 12.00 9.80
N SER A 416 17.88 12.49 11.01
CA SER A 416 19.25 12.74 11.50
C SER A 416 20.08 11.46 11.73
N ARG A 417 19.47 10.27 11.54
CA ARG A 417 20.04 8.93 11.82
C ARG A 417 20.28 8.61 13.29
N TYR A 418 20.15 9.58 14.18
CA TYR A 418 20.16 9.40 15.63
C TYR A 418 18.72 9.20 16.13
N HIS A 419 18.41 8.11 16.85
CA HIS A 419 17.03 7.72 17.22
C HIS A 419 16.02 7.81 16.06
N ALA A 420 16.46 7.38 14.87
CA ALA A 420 15.75 7.64 13.62
C ALA A 420 14.33 7.08 13.55
N LEU A 421 14.03 5.96 14.23
CA LEU A 421 12.68 5.39 14.20
C LEU A 421 11.64 6.41 14.66
N SER A 422 11.88 7.10 15.78
CA SER A 422 10.97 8.15 16.27
C SER A 422 10.73 9.26 15.24
N GLN A 423 11.80 9.72 14.57
CA GLN A 423 11.74 10.72 13.51
C GLN A 423 11.02 10.18 12.26
N MET A 424 11.21 8.90 11.92
CA MET A 424 10.52 8.25 10.81
C MET A 424 9.01 8.15 11.06
N LEU A 425 8.61 7.78 12.29
CA LEU A 425 7.21 7.70 12.70
C LEU A 425 6.55 9.09 12.72
N GLN A 426 7.28 10.13 13.12
CA GLN A 426 6.82 11.52 13.00
C GLN A 426 6.61 11.89 11.52
N THR A 427 7.60 11.65 10.65
CA THR A 427 7.45 11.90 9.20
C THR A 427 6.26 11.15 8.60
N LEU A 428 6.05 9.89 8.99
CA LEU A 428 4.90 9.09 8.57
C LEU A 428 3.56 9.68 9.02
N SER A 429 3.50 10.20 10.24
CA SER A 429 2.30 10.85 10.78
C SER A 429 2.03 12.17 10.11
N ARG A 430 3.07 12.92 9.76
CA ARG A 430 2.94 14.21 9.07
C ARG A 430 2.44 14.07 7.63
N MET A 431 2.53 12.87 7.03
CA MET A 431 1.84 12.57 5.77
C MET A 431 0.29 12.58 5.90
N GLU A 432 -0.26 12.63 7.11
CA GLU A 432 -1.70 12.82 7.36
C GLU A 432 -2.18 14.23 7.00
N MET A 433 -1.30 15.20 6.80
CA MET A 433 -1.64 16.47 6.12
C MET A 433 -2.29 16.24 4.75
N ALA A 434 -1.89 15.17 4.04
CA ALA A 434 -2.54 14.79 2.78
C ALA A 434 -3.98 14.27 3.00
N THR A 435 -4.29 13.73 4.19
CA THR A 435 -5.66 13.37 4.58
C THR A 435 -6.51 14.60 4.86
N LEU A 436 -5.98 15.55 5.64
CA LEU A 436 -6.66 16.83 5.88
C LEU A 436 -6.95 17.57 4.56
N ARG A 437 -5.96 17.62 3.66
CA ARG A 437 -6.13 18.19 2.31
C ARG A 437 -7.27 17.55 1.52
N ARG A 438 -7.39 16.23 1.58
CA ARG A 438 -8.46 15.50 0.87
C ARG A 438 -9.84 15.85 1.44
N LYS A 439 -9.98 15.91 2.77
CA LYS A 439 -11.23 16.34 3.43
C LYS A 439 -11.62 17.75 3.00
N LEU A 440 -10.68 18.71 3.06
CA LEU A 440 -10.90 20.09 2.62
C LEU A 440 -11.32 20.16 1.14
N LYS A 441 -10.67 19.38 0.26
CA LYS A 441 -11.03 19.32 -1.16
C LYS A 441 -12.43 18.74 -1.39
N SER A 442 -12.82 17.71 -0.64
CA SER A 442 -14.15 17.09 -0.77
C SER A 442 -15.29 18.03 -0.40
N ARG A 443 -15.03 19.03 0.46
CA ARG A 443 -15.97 20.11 0.82
C ARG A 443 -15.88 21.34 -0.10
N GLY A 444 -15.13 21.27 -1.20
CA GLY A 444 -14.94 22.41 -2.12
C GLY A 444 -14.06 23.55 -1.58
N LEU A 445 -13.52 23.43 -0.37
CA LEU A 445 -12.77 24.50 0.31
C LEU A 445 -11.41 24.80 -0.33
N LEU A 446 -10.91 23.89 -1.18
CA LEU A 446 -9.67 24.04 -1.94
C LEU A 446 -9.90 24.32 -3.44
N GLU A 447 -11.10 24.76 -3.83
CA GLU A 447 -11.37 25.17 -5.21
C GLU A 447 -10.65 26.47 -5.58
N GLY A 448 -10.06 26.50 -6.78
CA GLY A 448 -9.25 27.61 -7.28
C GLY A 448 -7.92 27.79 -6.52
N SER A 449 -7.23 28.90 -6.78
CA SER A 449 -6.05 29.31 -5.99
C SER A 449 -6.46 29.91 -4.65
N ALA A 450 -5.54 29.95 -3.67
CA ALA A 450 -5.74 30.67 -2.41
C ALA A 450 -6.14 32.13 -2.67
N SER A 451 -5.48 32.82 -3.61
CA SER A 451 -5.86 34.18 -4.00
C SER A 451 -7.30 34.29 -4.49
N SER A 452 -7.75 33.38 -5.37
CA SER A 452 -9.13 33.39 -5.86
C SER A 452 -10.15 33.16 -4.75
N PHE A 453 -9.81 32.36 -3.74
CA PHE A 453 -10.66 32.07 -2.60
C PHE A 453 -10.87 33.30 -1.72
N PHE A 454 -9.79 33.97 -1.33
CA PHE A 454 -9.89 35.22 -0.55
C PHE A 454 -10.55 36.35 -1.34
N THR A 455 -10.36 36.43 -2.66
CA THR A 455 -11.09 37.39 -3.50
C THR A 455 -12.59 37.12 -3.48
N ARG A 456 -13.03 35.86 -3.60
CA ARG A 456 -14.47 35.51 -3.51
C ARG A 456 -15.06 35.86 -2.15
N MET A 457 -14.34 35.60 -1.06
CA MET A 457 -14.80 35.99 0.28
C MET A 457 -14.99 37.51 0.41
N LYS A 458 -14.01 38.30 -0.05
CA LYS A 458 -14.12 39.76 -0.07
C LYS A 458 -15.26 40.26 -0.95
N MET A 459 -15.51 39.62 -2.09
CA MET A 459 -16.65 39.98 -2.96
C MET A 459 -17.98 39.77 -2.23
N VAL A 460 -18.16 38.65 -1.52
CA VAL A 460 -19.35 38.40 -0.70
C VAL A 460 -19.52 39.44 0.41
N GLU A 461 -18.44 39.88 1.06
CA GLU A 461 -18.48 40.95 2.06
C GLU A 461 -18.88 42.31 1.45
N VAL A 462 -18.36 42.62 0.26
CA VAL A 462 -18.71 43.85 -0.48
C VAL A 462 -20.18 43.81 -0.91
N ASP A 463 -20.66 42.67 -1.40
CA ASP A 463 -22.05 42.49 -1.81
C ASP A 463 -23.01 42.62 -0.60
N LYS A 464 -22.66 42.02 0.55
CA LYS A 464 -23.40 42.19 1.82
C LYS A 464 -23.40 43.62 2.36
N ALA A 465 -22.32 44.37 2.12
CA ALA A 465 -22.24 45.78 2.49
C ALA A 465 -23.03 46.68 1.54
N ALA A 466 -23.25 46.24 0.30
CA ALA A 466 -24.02 46.96 -0.72
C ALA A 466 -25.54 46.71 -0.62
N ASP A 467 -25.97 45.55 -0.10
CA ASP A 467 -27.38 45.21 0.12
C ASP A 467 -27.58 44.46 1.47
N PRO A 468 -28.06 45.13 2.53
CA PRO A 468 -28.22 44.52 3.85
C PRO A 468 -29.34 43.46 3.93
N ASP A 469 -30.22 43.36 2.93
CA ASP A 469 -31.38 42.46 2.94
C ASP A 469 -31.11 41.11 2.23
N PHE A 470 -29.87 40.89 1.76
CA PHE A 470 -29.45 39.70 1.02
C PHE A 470 -29.40 38.40 1.87
N GLY A 471 -29.87 38.43 3.12
CA GLY A 471 -29.68 37.38 4.13
C GLY A 471 -30.94 36.78 4.77
N SER A 472 -32.15 37.29 4.53
CA SER A 472 -33.38 36.73 5.13
C SER A 472 -34.40 36.29 4.07
N GLY A 473 -34.07 35.22 3.36
CA GLY A 473 -35.06 34.42 2.63
C GLY A 473 -35.57 33.29 3.52
N ASP A 474 -36.45 33.61 4.48
CA ASP A 474 -37.33 32.59 5.06
C ASP A 474 -38.25 32.10 3.94
N ARG A 475 -38.20 30.80 3.63
CA ARG A 475 -39.11 30.21 2.65
C ARG A 475 -40.47 30.07 3.32
N THR A 476 -41.31 31.08 3.18
CA THR A 476 -42.75 30.89 3.32
C THR A 476 -43.26 30.31 2.01
N ASP A 477 -43.61 29.02 2.04
CA ASP A 477 -44.40 28.35 1.02
C ASP A 477 -45.78 29.03 0.93
N ASP A 478 -45.98 29.86 -0.08
CA ASP A 478 -47.31 30.24 -0.56
C ASP A 478 -47.51 29.58 -1.93
N GLU A 479 -47.97 28.33 -1.90
CA GLU A 479 -48.63 27.71 -3.05
C GLU A 479 -49.97 28.43 -3.26
N LYS A 480 -50.04 29.27 -4.31
CA LYS A 480 -51.32 29.65 -4.90
C LYS A 480 -51.69 28.63 -5.97
N GLU A 481 -52.64 27.78 -5.63
CA GLU A 481 -53.46 27.04 -6.58
C GLU A 481 -54.19 28.02 -7.50
N ASP A 482 -53.84 28.03 -8.78
CA ASP A 482 -54.70 28.62 -9.81
C ASP A 482 -55.69 27.53 -10.28
N GLU A 483 -56.94 27.72 -9.86
CA GLU A 483 -58.13 27.00 -10.30
C GLU A 483 -58.30 27.09 -11.83
N LEU A 484 -58.32 25.92 -12.48
CA LEU A 484 -58.85 25.76 -13.84
C LEU A 484 -60.35 25.46 -13.72
N GLU A 485 -61.19 26.48 -13.89
CA GLU A 485 -62.62 26.29 -14.13
C GLU A 485 -62.92 25.81 -15.57
N PRO A 486 -63.97 24.99 -15.77
CA PRO A 486 -64.25 24.33 -17.04
C PRO A 486 -65.17 25.18 -17.93
N VAL A 487 -64.95 25.14 -19.24
CA VAL A 487 -65.95 25.59 -20.22
C VAL A 487 -66.41 24.42 -21.07
N SER A 488 -67.67 24.03 -20.86
CA SER A 488 -68.43 23.06 -21.64
C SER A 488 -69.33 23.75 -22.67
N GLY A 489 -69.41 23.17 -23.88
CA GLY A 489 -70.50 23.28 -24.87
C GLY A 489 -70.50 24.56 -25.70
N THR A 490 -70.76 24.59 -27.01
CA THR A 490 -71.50 23.74 -27.98
C THR A 490 -71.13 24.33 -29.36
N MET A 491 -70.94 23.62 -30.47
CA MET A 491 -71.83 22.73 -31.24
C MET A 491 -70.98 21.93 -32.22
#